data_AF-A0A1F8LK70-F1
#
_entry.id   AF-A0A1F8LK70-F1
#
_cell.length_a   1.000
_cell.length_b   1.000
_cell.length_c   1.000
_cell.angle_alpha   90.00
_cell.angle_beta   90.00
_cell.angle_gamma   90.00
#
_symmetry.space_group_name_H-M   'P 1'
#
loop_
_entity.id
_entity.type
_entity.pdbx_description
1 polymer ?
#
loop_
_entity_poly.entity_id
_entity_poly.type
_entity_poly.pdbx_seq_one_letter_code
_entity_poly.pdbx_strand_id
1 'polypeptide(L)'
;MTDLFGLGVTLYEALSGMRPFGEGDADAEAPEARYPQLVDEPVPLRDVKEVPDRLHRLVMACLERDPSRRPADAVTVALELERVLEELHVDEILAWPRGLGVTKQ
;
A
#
# COMPACT_ATOMS: atom_id res chain seq x y z
N MET A 1 10.85 7.27 2.86
CA MET A 1 11.54 5.99 3.13
C MET A 1 11.11 4.95 2.08
N THR A 2 12.00 4.04 1.66
CA THR A 2 11.72 3.05 0.59
C THR A 2 10.72 1.98 1.03
N ASP A 3 10.79 1.52 2.29
CA ASP A 3 9.92 0.44 2.77
C ASP A 3 8.43 0.80 2.75
N LEU A 4 8.07 2.04 3.09
CA LEU A 4 6.68 2.51 3.04
C LEU A 4 6.14 2.56 1.61
N PHE A 5 6.99 2.90 0.64
CA PHE A 5 6.60 2.87 -0.76
C PHE A 5 6.35 1.43 -1.23
N GLY A 6 7.27 0.50 -0.90
CA GLY A 6 7.09 -0.92 -1.20
C GLY A 6 5.86 -1.53 -0.53
N LEU A 7 5.55 -1.13 0.70
CA LEU A 7 4.31 -1.50 1.39
C LEU A 7 3.08 -0.94 0.66
N GLY A 8 3.11 0.32 0.23
CA GLY A 8 2.03 0.93 -0.56
C GLY A 8 1.77 0.17 -1.86
N VAL A 9 2.82 -0.22 -2.58
CA VAL A 9 2.70 -1.04 -3.81
C VAL A 9 2.07 -2.40 -3.49
N THR A 10 2.58 -3.09 -2.47
CA THR A 10 2.06 -4.40 -2.04
C THR A 10 0.57 -4.34 -1.68
N LEU A 11 0.16 -3.33 -0.90
CA LEU A 11 -1.24 -3.15 -0.51
C LEU A 11 -2.12 -2.83 -1.72
N TYR A 12 -1.65 -1.95 -2.61
CA TYR A 12 -2.36 -1.62 -3.84
C TYR A 12 -2.62 -2.87 -4.69
N GLU A 13 -1.58 -3.67 -4.92
CA GLU A 13 -1.66 -4.90 -5.70
C GLU A 13 -2.56 -5.95 -5.03
N ALA A 14 -2.46 -6.12 -3.70
CA ALA A 14 -3.30 -7.05 -2.95
C ALA A 14 -4.80 -6.70 -3.01
N LEU A 15 -5.13 -5.40 -3.03
CA LEU A 15 -6.52 -4.93 -3.05
C LEU A 15 -7.13 -4.92 -4.45
N SER A 16 -6.33 -4.58 -5.47
CA SER A 16 -6.81 -4.34 -6.83
C SER A 16 -6.49 -5.46 -7.82
N GLY A 17 -5.48 -6.29 -7.54
CA GLY A 17 -4.89 -7.22 -8.51
C GLY A 17 -4.06 -6.55 -9.61
N MET A 18 -3.86 -5.22 -9.52
CA MET A 18 -3.19 -4.41 -10.54
C MET A 18 -2.01 -3.66 -9.93
N ARG A 19 -1.04 -3.25 -10.76
CA ARG A 19 0.04 -2.37 -10.31
C ARG A 19 -0.44 -0.90 -10.26
N PRO A 20 0.10 -0.08 -9.34
CA PRO A 20 -0.27 1.34 -9.27
C PRO A 20 0.29 2.19 -10.42
N PHE A 21 1.36 1.75 -11.07
CA PHE A 21 2.01 2.45 -12.17
C PHE A 21 1.98 1.59 -13.44
N GLY A 22 2.20 2.23 -14.60
CA GLY A 22 2.33 1.51 -15.87
C GLY A 22 3.47 0.49 -15.88
N GLU A 23 3.45 -0.40 -16.87
CA GLU A 23 4.59 -1.29 -17.11
C GLU A 23 5.75 -0.48 -17.68
N GLY A 24 6.92 -0.58 -17.04
CA GLY A 24 8.15 -0.02 -17.56
C GLY A 24 8.79 -0.90 -18.62
N ASP A 25 9.68 -0.33 -19.41
CA ASP A 25 10.48 -1.05 -20.40
C ASP A 25 11.84 -1.43 -19.80
N ALA A 26 12.06 -2.73 -19.59
CA ALA A 26 13.30 -3.25 -19.01
C ALA A 26 14.53 -3.05 -19.92
N ASP A 27 14.34 -2.84 -21.22
CA ASP A 27 15.39 -2.63 -22.20
C ASP A 27 15.64 -1.14 -22.49
N ALA A 28 14.83 -0.24 -21.93
CA ALA A 28 15.00 1.19 -22.11
C ALA A 28 16.25 1.73 -21.41
N GLU A 29 17.00 2.59 -22.11
CA GLU A 29 18.15 3.31 -21.55
C GLU A 29 17.73 4.43 -20.59
N ALA A 30 16.60 5.09 -20.87
CA ALA A 30 16.09 6.18 -20.03
C ALA A 30 15.46 5.63 -18.74
N PRO A 31 15.90 6.07 -17.54
CA PRO A 31 15.36 5.60 -16.27
C PRO A 31 13.84 5.76 -16.14
N GLU A 32 13.27 6.83 -16.68
CA GLU A 32 11.85 7.16 -16.60
C GLU A 32 11.00 6.19 -17.43
N ALA A 33 11.53 5.73 -18.57
CA ALA A 33 10.88 4.71 -19.40
C ALA A 33 10.96 3.31 -18.76
N ARG A 34 12.06 3.02 -18.05
CA ARG A 34 12.25 1.76 -17.33
C ARG A 34 11.47 1.68 -16.02
N TYR A 35 11.30 2.80 -15.34
CA TYR A 35 10.68 2.91 -14.02
C TYR A 35 9.62 4.03 -14.01
N PRO A 36 8.40 3.76 -14.49
CA PRO A 36 7.34 4.77 -14.60
C PRO A 36 7.06 5.50 -13.29
N GLN A 37 7.23 4.85 -12.13
CA GLN A 37 7.06 5.46 -10.81
C GLN A 37 8.01 6.63 -10.49
N LEU A 38 9.04 6.86 -11.30
CA LEU A 38 9.91 8.04 -11.17
C LEU A 38 9.22 9.33 -11.64
N VAL A 39 8.28 9.22 -12.58
CA VAL A 39 7.68 10.37 -13.26
C VAL A 39 6.16 10.39 -13.21
N ASP A 40 5.53 9.23 -13.23
CA ASP A 40 4.08 9.08 -13.25
C ASP A 40 3.48 9.14 -11.85
N GLU A 41 2.22 9.55 -11.79
CA GLU A 41 1.39 9.42 -10.61
C GLU A 41 0.71 8.04 -10.59
N PRO A 42 0.54 7.43 -9.41
CA PRO A 42 -0.17 6.16 -9.30
C PRO A 42 -1.63 6.32 -9.72
N VAL A 43 -2.18 5.33 -10.43
CA VAL A 43 -3.61 5.26 -10.72
C VAL A 43 -4.38 5.23 -9.39
N PRO A 44 -5.33 6.15 -9.13
CA PRO A 44 -6.04 6.18 -7.85
C PRO A 44 -6.71 4.85 -7.55
N LEU A 45 -6.43 4.25 -6.37
CA LEU A 45 -6.94 2.91 -6.03
C LEU A 45 -8.47 2.81 -6.14
N ARG A 46 -9.19 3.88 -5.79
CA ARG A 46 -10.66 3.96 -5.85
C ARG A 46 -11.21 3.87 -7.28
N ASP A 47 -10.39 4.19 -8.29
CA ASP A 47 -10.79 4.12 -9.70
C ASP A 47 -10.67 2.68 -10.24
N VAL A 48 -9.95 1.79 -9.52
CA VAL A 48 -9.73 0.39 -9.89
C VAL A 48 -10.53 -0.57 -9.01
N LYS A 49 -10.70 -0.25 -7.72
CA LYS A 49 -11.40 -1.09 -6.74
C LYS A 49 -12.17 -0.24 -5.75
N GLU A 50 -13.42 -0.63 -5.47
CA GLU A 50 -14.19 -0.07 -4.37
C GLU A 50 -13.57 -0.49 -3.03
N VAL A 51 -13.09 0.50 -2.27
CA VAL A 51 -12.46 0.36 -0.95
C VAL A 51 -12.88 1.53 -0.07
N PRO A 52 -12.83 1.40 1.27
CA PRO A 52 -13.07 2.54 2.16
C PRO A 52 -12.14 3.72 1.86
N ASP A 53 -12.68 4.94 1.95
CA ASP A 53 -11.95 6.17 1.67
C ASP A 53 -10.66 6.31 2.50
N ARG A 54 -10.70 5.86 3.76
CA ARG A 54 -9.51 5.89 4.64
C ARG A 54 -8.42 4.96 4.13
N LEU A 55 -8.78 3.76 3.68
CA LEU A 55 -7.83 2.80 3.10
C LEU A 55 -7.24 3.33 1.80
N HIS A 56 -8.08 3.89 0.92
CA HIS A 56 -7.63 4.55 -0.30
C HIS A 56 -6.58 5.62 0.02
N ARG A 57 -6.91 6.59 0.89
CA ARG A 57 -5.99 7.68 1.24
C ARG A 57 -4.67 7.18 1.82
N LEU A 58 -4.71 6.17 2.68
CA LEU A 58 -3.51 5.60 3.27
C LEU A 58 -2.59 4.96 2.22
N VAL A 59 -3.14 4.12 1.34
CA VAL A 59 -2.38 3.47 0.27
C VAL A 59 -1.79 4.51 -0.67
N MET A 60 -2.58 5.50 -1.10
CA MET A 60 -2.08 6.56 -1.98
C MET A 60 -1.00 7.43 -1.31
N ALA A 61 -1.12 7.71 -0.01
CA ALA A 61 -0.08 8.46 0.73
C ALA A 61 1.25 7.70 0.80
N CYS A 62 1.23 6.37 0.93
CA CYS A 62 2.44 5.55 0.87
C CYS A 62 3.12 5.61 -0.51
N LEU A 63 2.34 5.80 -1.57
CA LEU A 63 2.80 5.86 -2.97
C LEU A 63 3.25 7.27 -3.42
N GLU A 64 3.18 8.28 -2.55
CA GLU A 64 3.66 9.63 -2.86
C GLU A 64 5.11 9.61 -3.36
N ARG A 65 5.36 10.27 -4.50
CA ARG A 65 6.70 10.32 -5.09
C ARG A 65 7.69 11.00 -4.15
N ASP A 66 7.29 12.12 -3.55
CA ASP A 66 8.09 12.82 -2.54
C ASP A 66 8.09 12.02 -1.22
N PRO A 67 9.24 11.48 -0.78
CA PRO A 67 9.31 10.71 0.45
C PRO A 67 8.90 11.47 1.71
N SER A 68 8.93 12.81 1.70
CA SER A 68 8.52 13.66 2.82
C SER A 68 7.00 13.80 2.96
N ARG A 69 6.25 13.47 1.90
CA ARG A 69 4.78 13.48 1.89
C ARG A 69 4.16 12.13 2.28
N ARG A 70 5.00 11.09 2.43
CA ARG A 70 4.60 9.77 2.91
C ARG A 70 4.34 9.80 4.42
N PRO A 71 3.63 8.80 4.98
CA PRO A 71 3.56 8.61 6.42
C PRO A 71 4.95 8.63 7.06
N ALA A 72 5.06 9.17 8.28
CA ALA A 72 6.34 9.39 8.94
C ALA A 72 7.10 8.08 9.20
N ASP A 73 6.37 7.02 9.55
CA ASP A 73 6.91 5.72 9.89
C ASP A 73 5.86 4.59 9.73
N ALA A 74 6.31 3.35 9.94
CA ALA A 74 5.45 2.17 9.86
C ALA A 74 4.39 2.13 10.98
N VAL A 75 4.66 2.74 12.14
CA VAL A 75 3.70 2.81 13.26
C VAL A 75 2.50 3.66 12.85
N THR A 76 2.73 4.78 12.17
CA THR A 76 1.69 5.65 11.62
C THR A 76 0.79 4.88 10.66
N VAL A 77 1.38 4.06 9.76
CA VAL A 77 0.62 3.23 8.83
C VAL A 77 -0.20 2.17 9.56
N ALA A 78 0.38 1.49 10.55
CA ALA A 78 -0.30 0.45 11.33
C ALA A 78 -1.53 1.01 12.07
N LEU A 79 -1.39 2.16 12.74
CA LEU A 79 -2.51 2.81 13.44
C LEU A 79 -3.63 3.25 12.48
N GLU A 80 -3.29 3.68 11.27
CA GLU A 80 -4.31 4.01 10.26
C GLU A 80 -5.00 2.76 9.70
N LEU A 81 -4.28 1.65 9.53
CA LEU A 81 -4.89 0.37 9.18
C LEU A 81 -5.82 -0.13 10.28
N GLU A 82 -5.44 -0.03 11.56
CA GLU A 82 -6.33 -0.36 12.69
C GLU A 82 -7.66 0.41 12.61
N ARG A 83 -7.61 1.71 12.34
CA ARG A 83 -8.81 2.54 12.15
C ARG A 83 -9.67 2.10 10.96
N VAL A 84 -9.06 1.67 9.86
CA VAL A 84 -9.79 1.09 8.72
C VAL A 84 -10.48 -0.20 9.12
N LEU A 85 -9.81 -1.05 9.89
CA LEU A 85 -10.34 -2.34 10.33
C LEU A 85 -11.50 -2.15 11.32
N GLU A 86 -11.41 -1.18 12.23
CA GLU A 86 -12.50 -0.76 13.11
C GLU A 86 -13.71 -0.25 12.31
N GLU A 87 -13.49 0.60 11.29
CA GLU A 87 -14.56 1.10 10.41
C GLU A 87 -15.29 -0.03 9.67
N LEU A 88 -14.54 -1.04 9.25
CA LEU A 88 -15.08 -2.23 8.58
C LEU A 88 -15.71 -3.25 9.53
N HIS A 89 -15.62 -3.06 10.85
CA HIS A 89 -16.10 -3.99 11.87
C HIS A 89 -15.57 -5.43 11.68
N VAL A 90 -14.30 -5.57 11.28
CA VAL A 90 -13.68 -6.88 10.97
C VAL A 90 -13.04 -7.57 12.18
N ASP A 91 -13.47 -7.23 13.40
CA ASP A 91 -12.93 -7.75 14.66
C ASP A 91 -12.93 -9.29 14.72
N GLU A 92 -13.93 -9.92 14.09
CA GLU A 92 -14.05 -11.38 14.02
C GLU A 92 -13.03 -12.02 13.05
N ILE A 93 -12.65 -11.32 11.98
CA ILE A 93 -11.67 -11.81 10.98
C ILE A 93 -10.25 -11.72 11.55
N LEU A 94 -9.94 -10.68 12.33
CA LEU A 94 -8.62 -10.46 12.95
C LEU A 94 -8.39 -11.25 14.24
N ALA A 95 -9.41 -11.94 14.75
CA ALA A 95 -9.23 -12.94 15.81
C ALA A 95 -8.38 -14.14 15.35
N TRP A 96 -8.14 -14.26 14.04
CA TRP A 96 -7.31 -15.28 13.42
C TRP A 96 -5.86 -14.81 13.17
N PRO A 97 -4.80 -15.45 13.71
CA PRO A 97 -4.79 -16.55 14.67
C PRO A 97 -4.20 -16.09 16.01
N ARG A 98 -5.01 -15.47 16.87
CA ARG A 98 -4.65 -15.35 18.32
C ARG A 98 -4.56 -16.73 19.02
N GLY A 99 -4.81 -17.83 18.29
CA GLY A 99 -4.67 -19.23 18.71
C GLY A 99 -3.48 -20.00 18.15
N LEU A 100 -2.58 -19.40 17.33
CA LEU A 100 -1.29 -20.04 17.02
C LEU A 100 -0.31 -19.70 18.15
N GLY A 101 -0.35 -20.50 19.21
CA GLY A 101 0.72 -20.54 20.18
C GLY A 101 2.04 -20.78 19.45
N VAL A 102 2.92 -19.78 19.44
CA VAL A 102 4.33 -20.00 19.06
C VAL A 102 4.92 -20.82 20.20
N THR A 103 4.81 -22.14 20.10
CA THR A 103 5.52 -23.06 20.97
C THR A 103 7.00 -22.86 20.70
N LYS A 104 7.72 -22.21 21.61
CA LYS A 104 9.18 -22.23 21.62
C LYS A 104 9.59 -23.69 21.89
N GLN A 105 10.20 -24.34 20.89
CA GLN A 105 11.15 -25.43 21.15
C GLN A 105 12.50 -24.84 21.53
#